data_AF-A0A2M8S7N6-F1
#
_entry.id   AF-A0A2M8S7N6-F1
#
_cell.length_a   1.000
_cell.length_b   1.000
_cell.length_c   1.000
_cell.angle_alpha   90.00
_cell.angle_beta   90.00
_cell.angle_gamma   90.00
#
_symmetry.space_group_name_H-M   'P 1'
#
loop_
_entity.id
_entity.type
_entity.pdbx_description
1 polymer ?
#
loop_
_entity_poly.entity_id
_entity_poly.type
_entity_poly.pdbx_seq_one_letter_code
_entity_poly.pdbx_strand_id
1 'polypeptide(L)'
;AFEQGGSLMSAIPKGYWLDFTALALQYGWERLPALSNWRTYFSGARFNEFALTQGLTWREAMLELYPPEALITPTAVIPPTRTPTRTPWGYKPPTPTLTPTPQPTFTPSP
;
A
#
# COMPACT_ATOMS: atom_id res chain seq x y z
N ALA A 1 9.26 20.26 15.05
CA ALA A 1 9.66 20.22 13.62
C ALA A 1 9.48 18.84 12.99
N PHE A 2 9.85 17.74 13.67
CA PHE A 2 9.78 16.37 13.12
C PHE A 2 8.38 15.99 12.57
N GLU A 3 7.32 16.17 13.37
CA GLU A 3 5.92 15.92 12.98
C GLU A 3 5.37 16.85 11.86
N GLN A 4 6.14 17.86 11.45
CA GLN A 4 5.77 18.85 10.45
C GLN A 4 6.60 18.72 9.14
N GLY A 5 7.37 17.65 8.99
CA GLY A 5 8.17 17.40 7.78
C GLY A 5 9.62 17.90 7.87
N GLY A 6 10.11 18.15 9.09
CA GLY A 6 11.48 18.56 9.35
C GLY A 6 11.67 20.08 9.43
N SER A 7 12.92 20.51 9.34
CA SER A 7 13.33 21.91 9.34
C SER A 7 14.41 22.13 8.31
N LEU A 8 14.39 23.28 7.63
CA LEU A 8 15.46 23.66 6.73
C LEU A 8 16.77 23.82 7.49
N MET A 9 17.85 23.34 6.88
CA MET A 9 19.20 23.52 7.42
C MET A 9 19.65 24.96 7.17
N SER A 10 20.34 25.57 8.14
CA SER A 10 20.80 26.95 8.05
C SER A 10 21.96 27.16 7.06
N ALA A 11 22.74 26.10 6.79
CA ALA A 11 23.82 26.11 5.81
C ALA A 11 23.98 24.72 5.20
N ILE A 12 24.42 24.66 3.94
CA ILE A 12 24.74 23.42 3.25
C ILE A 12 26.10 22.91 3.76
N PRO A 13 26.23 21.64 4.21
CA PRO A 13 27.51 21.12 4.68
C PRO A 13 28.56 21.03 3.55
N LYS A 14 29.84 21.06 3.92
CA LYS A 14 30.94 20.96 2.95
C LYS A 14 30.95 19.60 2.26
N GLY A 15 31.20 19.58 0.95
CA GLY A 15 31.29 18.35 0.15
C GLY A 15 30.70 18.53 -1.25
N TYR A 16 30.43 17.41 -1.92
CA TYR A 16 29.75 17.36 -3.20
C TYR A 16 28.29 16.98 -2.99
N TRP A 17 27.39 17.71 -3.64
CA TRP A 17 25.95 17.49 -3.56
C TRP A 17 25.40 17.30 -4.97
N LEU A 18 24.46 16.38 -5.11
CA LEU A 18 23.72 16.12 -6.33
C LEU A 18 22.26 16.50 -6.11
N ASP A 19 21.73 17.37 -6.97
CA ASP A 19 20.28 17.53 -7.06
C ASP A 19 19.70 16.39 -7.87
N PHE A 20 19.38 15.30 -7.18
CA PHE A 20 18.77 14.13 -7.79
C PHE A 20 17.41 14.46 -8.41
N THR A 21 16.65 15.40 -7.83
CA THR A 21 15.32 15.76 -8.34
C THR A 21 15.44 16.46 -9.69
N ALA A 22 16.37 17.40 -9.81
CA ALA A 22 16.65 18.08 -11.07
C ALA A 22 17.21 17.12 -12.13
N LEU A 23 18.05 16.17 -11.73
CA LEU A 23 18.60 15.16 -12.65
C LEU A 23 17.50 14.20 -13.12
N ALA A 24 16.70 13.65 -12.21
CA ALA A 24 15.58 12.75 -12.52
C ALA A 24 14.62 13.39 -13.53
N LEU A 25 14.25 14.65 -13.31
CA LEU A 25 13.37 15.40 -14.20
C LEU A 25 13.93 15.54 -15.62
N GLN A 26 15.25 15.77 -15.75
CA GLN A 26 15.91 15.84 -17.07
C GLN A 26 15.85 14.51 -17.84
N TYR A 27 15.78 13.38 -17.14
CA TYR A 27 15.60 12.05 -17.74
C TYR A 27 14.13 11.61 -17.81
N GLY A 28 13.18 12.53 -17.59
CA GLY A 28 11.74 12.28 -17.71
C GLY A 28 11.10 11.60 -16.50
N TRP A 29 11.84 11.41 -15.41
CA TRP A 29 11.28 10.89 -14.17
C TRP A 29 10.61 12.00 -13.37
N GLU A 30 9.35 11.80 -13.01
CA GLU A 30 8.56 12.74 -12.23
C GLU A 30 8.46 12.29 -10.77
N ARG A 31 8.58 13.24 -9.83
CA ARG A 31 8.43 12.95 -8.40
C ARG A 31 6.96 12.77 -8.05
N LEU A 32 6.63 11.70 -7.32
CA LEU A 32 5.26 11.49 -6.85
C LEU A 32 4.95 12.38 -5.62
N PRO A 33 3.74 12.94 -5.54
CA PRO A 33 3.33 13.70 -4.37
C PRO A 33 3.10 12.78 -3.17
N ALA A 34 3.41 13.29 -1.97
CA ALA A 34 3.05 12.64 -0.73
C ALA A 34 1.53 12.49 -0.61
N LEU A 35 1.09 11.37 -0.04
CA LEU A 35 -0.32 11.13 0.27
C LEU A 35 -0.75 11.97 1.49
N SER A 36 -2.03 12.32 1.57
CA SER A 36 -2.57 13.13 2.67
C SER A 36 -2.37 12.52 4.07
N ASN A 37 -2.22 11.20 4.15
CA ASN A 37 -2.01 10.43 5.37
C ASN A 37 -0.53 10.20 5.73
N TRP A 38 0.43 10.86 5.06
CA TRP A 38 1.87 10.63 5.27
C TRP A 38 2.34 10.75 6.73
N ARG A 39 1.64 11.55 7.55
CA ARG A 39 1.94 11.73 8.98
C ARG A 39 1.67 10.49 9.81
N THR A 40 0.66 9.70 9.45
CA THR A 40 0.27 8.48 10.17
C THR A 40 0.68 7.21 9.43
N TYR A 41 1.10 7.33 8.17
CA TYR A 41 1.52 6.22 7.32
C TYR A 41 2.82 6.56 6.59
N PHE A 42 3.93 6.00 7.06
CA PHE A 42 5.27 6.33 6.58
C PHE A 42 5.44 6.16 5.07
N SER A 43 4.93 5.06 4.48
CA SER A 43 5.01 4.85 3.02
C SER A 43 4.20 5.88 2.23
N GLY A 44 3.26 6.59 2.87
CA GLY A 44 2.55 7.72 2.27
C GLY A 44 3.43 8.97 2.07
N ALA A 45 4.61 9.04 2.69
CA ALA A 45 5.52 10.19 2.54
C ALA A 45 6.10 10.30 1.12
N ARG A 46 6.33 9.17 0.44
CA ARG A 46 6.77 9.08 -0.97
C ARG A 46 7.95 9.99 -1.34
N PHE A 47 8.81 10.34 -0.37
CA PHE A 47 9.82 11.38 -0.60
C PHE A 47 10.90 10.97 -1.61
N ASN A 48 11.10 9.66 -1.76
CA ASN A 48 12.03 8.99 -2.65
C ASN A 48 11.34 8.26 -3.84
N GLU A 49 10.03 8.45 -4.06
CA GLU A 49 9.30 7.80 -5.15
C GLU A 49 9.27 8.67 -6.41
N PHE A 50 9.67 8.08 -7.53
CA PHE A 50 9.65 8.70 -8.85
C PHE A 50 9.05 7.73 -9.87
N ALA A 51 8.34 8.25 -10.85
CA ALA A 51 7.70 7.47 -11.90
C ALA A 51 8.07 8.01 -13.28
N LEU A 52 8.33 7.11 -14.23
CA LEU A 52 8.51 7.41 -15.64
C LEU A 52 7.17 7.15 -16.34
N THR A 53 6.28 8.15 -16.32
CA THR A 53 4.90 8.01 -16.80
C THR A 53 4.75 8.17 -18.30
N GLN A 54 5.70 8.83 -18.96
CA GLN A 54 5.60 9.23 -20.38
C GLN A 54 4.28 9.96 -20.69
N GLY A 55 3.72 10.67 -19.71
CA GLY A 55 2.45 11.39 -19.84
C GLY A 55 1.18 10.53 -19.69
N LEU A 56 1.30 9.23 -19.41
CA LEU A 56 0.17 8.34 -19.20
C LEU A 56 -0.18 8.22 -17.71
N THR A 57 -1.48 8.18 -17.42
CA THR A 57 -1.96 7.72 -16.12
C THR A 57 -1.69 6.23 -15.96
N TRP A 58 -1.62 5.74 -14.71
CA TRP A 58 -1.46 4.30 -14.44
C TRP A 58 -2.50 3.45 -15.17
N ARG A 59 -3.76 3.92 -15.23
CA ARG A 59 -4.84 3.18 -15.90
C ARG A 59 -4.63 3.14 -17.41
N GLU A 60 -4.23 4.25 -18.03
CA GLU A 60 -3.90 4.26 -19.47
C GLU A 60 -2.73 3.33 -19.76
N ALA A 61 -1.66 3.41 -18.97
CA ALA A 61 -0.50 2.51 -19.10
C ALA A 61 -0.87 1.03 -18.94
N MET A 62 -1.79 0.70 -18.03
CA MET A 62 -2.27 -0.68 -17.88
C MET A 62 -3.12 -1.15 -19.06
N LEU A 63 -3.89 -0.26 -19.68
CA LEU A 63 -4.72 -0.60 -20.85
C LEU A 63 -3.90 -0.84 -22.12
N GLU A 64 -2.65 -0.39 -22.18
CA GLU A 64 -1.73 -0.76 -23.25
C GLU A 64 -1.26 -2.22 -23.15
N LEU A 65 -1.21 -2.76 -21.93
CA LEU A 65 -0.71 -4.12 -21.65
C LEU A 65 -1.85 -5.14 -21.48
N TYR A 66 -2.97 -4.71 -20.91
CA TYR A 66 -4.08 -5.57 -20.53
C TYR A 66 -5.39 -5.13 -21.17
N PRO A 67 -6.25 -6.08 -21.56
CA PRO A 67 -7.59 -5.75 -21.98
C PRO A 67 -8.37 -5.13 -20.79
N PRO A 68 -9.31 -4.21 -21.06
CA PRO A 68 -10.03 -3.49 -20.01
C PRO A 68 -10.77 -4.41 -19.04
N GLU A 69 -11.23 -5.57 -19.51
CA GLU A 69 -11.92 -6.57 -18.69
C GLU A 69 -11.03 -7.16 -17.59
N ALA A 70 -9.71 -7.22 -17.80
CA ALA A 70 -8.76 -7.71 -16.81
C ALA A 70 -8.54 -6.72 -15.65
N LEU A 71 -8.84 -5.43 -15.85
CA LEU A 71 -8.75 -4.39 -14.82
C LEU A 71 -10.03 -4.27 -13.99
N ILE A 72 -11.10 -4.97 -14.37
CA ILE A 72 -12.32 -5.03 -13.58
C ILE A 72 -12.06 -6.02 -12.44
N THR A 73 -11.81 -5.51 -11.23
CA THR A 73 -11.73 -6.36 -10.05
C THR A 73 -13.05 -7.11 -9.90
N PRO A 74 -13.09 -8.45 -9.97
CA PRO A 74 -14.32 -9.17 -9.74
C PRO A 74 -14.79 -8.89 -8.31
N THR A 75 -15.99 -8.34 -8.15
CA THR A 75 -16.63 -8.19 -6.84
C THR A 75 -16.61 -9.54 -6.15
N ALA A 76 -15.98 -9.61 -4.96
CA ALA A 76 -15.95 -10.84 -4.20
C ALA A 76 -17.40 -11.29 -3.94
N VAL A 77 -17.79 -12.42 -4.53
CA VAL A 77 -19.07 -13.06 -4.22
C VAL A 77 -18.95 -13.54 -2.78
N ILE A 78 -19.59 -12.83 -1.85
CA ILE A 78 -19.65 -13.26 -0.45
C ILE A 78 -20.44 -14.58 -0.46
N PRO A 79 -19.83 -15.71 -0.11
CA PRO A 79 -20.57 -16.96 -0.02
C PRO A 79 -21.69 -16.77 1.01
N PRO A 80 -22.90 -17.32 0.80
CA PRO A 80 -23.97 -17.19 1.78
C PRO A 80 -23.46 -17.65 3.14
N THR A 81 -23.55 -16.77 4.14
CA THR A 81 -23.17 -17.08 5.52
C THR A 81 -23.90 -18.36 5.91
N ARG A 82 -23.17 -19.40 6.35
CA ARG A 82 -23.80 -20.62 6.88
C ARG A 82 -24.75 -20.19 8.00
N THR A 83 -26.05 -20.28 7.77
CA THR A 83 -27.06 -20.04 8.79
C THR A 83 -26.73 -20.96 9.97
N PRO A 84 -26.56 -20.44 11.20
CA PRO A 84 -26.31 -21.30 12.34
C PRO A 84 -27.51 -22.25 12.51
N THR A 85 -27.31 -23.54 12.26
CA THR A 85 -28.32 -24.56 12.50
C THR A 85 -28.59 -24.63 14.00
N ARG A 86 -29.85 -24.48 14.42
CA ARG A 86 -30.25 -24.58 15.83
C ARG A 86 -29.76 -25.91 16.40
N THR A 87 -28.89 -25.84 17.41
CA THR A 87 -28.41 -27.01 18.13
C THR A 87 -29.61 -27.81 18.67
N PRO A 88 -29.70 -29.14 18.43
CA PRO A 88 -30.76 -29.97 18.99
C PRO A 88 -30.81 -29.86 20.52
N TRP A 89 -32.02 -29.80 21.07
CA TRP A 89 -32.21 -29.82 22.52
C TRP A 89 -31.61 -31.10 23.11
N GLY A 90 -30.72 -30.95 24.10
CA GLY A 90 -30.01 -32.07 24.74
C GLY A 90 -28.64 -32.41 24.15
N TYR A 91 -28.18 -31.70 23.11
CA TYR A 91 -26.81 -31.84 22.62
C TYR A 91 -25.81 -31.37 23.69
N LYS A 92 -24.96 -32.28 24.15
CA LYS A 92 -23.78 -31.96 24.96
C LYS A 92 -22.59 -31.82 24.00
N PRO A 93 -22.06 -30.61 23.74
CA PRO A 93 -20.87 -30.49 22.93
C PRO A 93 -19.72 -31.27 23.59
N PRO A 94 -18.86 -31.95 22.82
CA PRO A 94 -17.60 -32.42 23.37
C PRO A 94 -16.85 -31.21 23.94
N THR A 95 -16.20 -31.40 25.09
CA THR A 95 -15.36 -30.37 25.72
C THR A 95 -14.43 -29.78 24.65
N PRO A 96 -14.39 -28.44 24.47
CA PRO A 96 -13.53 -27.85 23.46
C PRO A 96 -12.08 -28.23 23.75
N THR A 97 -11.52 -29.11 22.94
CA THR A 97 -10.08 -29.32 22.90
C THR A 97 -9.46 -28.01 22.42
N LEU A 98 -8.55 -27.44 23.21
CA LEU A 98 -7.80 -26.25 22.86
C LEU A 98 -7.13 -26.50 21.50
N THR A 99 -7.73 -25.97 20.44
CA THR A 99 -7.13 -25.98 19.11
C THR A 99 -6.22 -24.76 19.08
N PRO A 100 -4.89 -24.92 18.91
CA PRO A 100 -4.01 -23.77 18.80
C PRO A 100 -4.49 -22.91 17.64
N THR A 101 -4.85 -21.66 17.93
CA THR A 101 -5.17 -20.69 16.90
C THR A 101 -3.90 -20.49 16.08
N PRO A 102 -3.91 -20.71 14.74
CA PRO A 102 -2.78 -20.33 13.92
C PRO A 102 -2.54 -18.83 14.13
N GLN A 103 -1.44 -18.51 14.79
CA GLN A 103 -1.02 -17.13 15.00
C GLN A 103 -0.70 -16.56 13.61
N PRO A 104 -1.26 -15.41 13.21
CA PRO A 104 -0.93 -14.82 11.93
C PRO A 104 0.57 -14.55 11.90
N THR A 105 1.29 -15.25 11.03
CA THR A 105 2.67 -14.90 10.71
C THR A 105 2.65 -13.53 10.09
N PHE A 106 3.29 -12.54 10.73
CA PHE A 106 3.55 -11.24 10.13
C PHE A 106 4.22 -11.49 8.79
N THR A 107 3.46 -11.30 7.71
CA THR A 107 4.01 -11.33 6.37
C THR A 107 4.65 -9.96 6.17
N PRO A 108 5.99 -9.87 6.02
CA PRO A 108 6.60 -8.59 5.68
C PRO A 108 6.01 -8.15 4.33
N SER A 109 5.49 -6.91 4.28
CA SER A 109 5.17 -6.29 3.00
C SER A 109 6.48 -6.07 2.24
N PRO A 110 6.53 -6.36 0.92
CA PRO A 110 7.66 -5.97 0.09
C PRO A 110 7.83 -4.45 0.04
#